data_AF-A0A0C1JRQ1-F1
#
_entry.id   AF-A0A0C1JRQ1-F1
#
_cell.length_a   1.000
_cell.length_b   1.000
_cell.length_c   1.000
_cell.angle_alpha   90.00
_cell.angle_beta   90.00
_cell.angle_gamma   90.00
#
_symmetry.space_group_name_H-M   'P 1'
#
loop_
_entity.id
_entity.type
_entity.pdbx_description
1 polymer ?
#
loop_
_entity_poly.entity_id
_entity_poly.type
_entity_poly.pdbx_seq_one_letter_code
_entity_poly.pdbx_strand_id
1 'polypeptide(L)' 'MICTSYGNGKKHDFRLFKESPVKIHPQIKVLTDSGYQGLKKLYIQTQMPKKKV' A
#
# COMPACT_ATOMS: atom_id res chain seq x y z
N MET A 1 -8.76 -14.39 1.81
CA MET A 1 -7.40 -14.44 2.36
C MET A 1 -7.12 -13.10 3.03
N ILE A 2 -6.74 -13.07 4.30
CA ILE A 2 -6.40 -11.85 5.05
C ILE A 2 -4.91 -11.93 5.38
N CYS A 3 -4.16 -10.87 5.12
CA CYS A 3 -2.73 -10.80 5.40
C CYS A 3 -2.45 -9.60 6.31
N THR A 4 -1.88 -9.86 7.48
CA THR A 4 -1.58 -8.83 8.49
C THR A 4 -0.08 -8.77 8.72
N SER A 5 0.47 -7.56 8.77
CA SER A 5 1.86 -7.31 9.12
C SER A 5 1.91 -6.30 10.25
N TYR A 6 2.85 -6.47 11.17
CA TYR A 6 3.01 -5.63 12.35
C TYR A 6 4.47 -5.20 12.48
N GLY A 7 4.69 -4.02 13.05
CA GLY A 7 6.02 -3.50 13.35
C GLY A 7 6.12 -3.05 14.81
N ASN A 8 7.33 -3.05 15.35
CA ASN A 8 7.58 -2.54 16.70
C ASN A 8 7.73 -1.02 16.68
N GLY A 9 7.06 -0.33 17.61
CA GLY A 9 7.14 1.11 17.77
C GLY A 9 6.44 1.93 16.67
N LYS A 10 6.76 3.22 16.59
CA LYS A 10 6.18 4.13 15.59
C LYS A 10 6.79 3.87 14.22
N LYS A 11 6.01 3.28 13.32
CA LYS A 11 6.40 3.02 11.94
C LYS A 11 5.24 3.38 11.03
N HIS A 12 5.56 4.03 9.91
CA HIS A 12 4.55 4.36 8.91
C HIS A 12 4.11 3.10 8.16
N ASP A 13 2.82 2.91 7.94
CA ASP A 13 2.27 1.70 7.34
C ASP A 13 2.86 1.41 5.95
N PHE A 14 3.05 2.43 5.12
CA PHE A 14 3.73 2.27 3.82
C PHE A 14 5.17 1.73 3.93
N ARG A 15 5.91 2.07 4.99
CA ARG A 15 7.24 1.48 5.23
C ARG A 15 7.11 0.03 5.65
N LEU A 16 6.16 -0.28 6.54
CA LEU A 16 5.87 -1.64 6.97
C LEU A 16 5.49 -2.54 5.77
N PHE A 17 4.65 -2.02 4.87
CA PHE A 17 4.27 -2.71 3.64
C PHE A 17 5.47 -3.04 2.75
N LYS A 18 6.37 -2.07 2.50
CA LYS A 18 7.58 -2.29 1.67
C LYS A 18 8.54 -3.34 2.26
N GLU A 19 8.61 -3.42 3.59
CA GLU A 19 9.45 -4.38 4.30
C GLU A 19 8.76 -5.74 4.49
N SER A 20 7.44 -5.81 4.30
CA SER A 20 6.70 -7.07 4.37
C SER A 20 7.05 -7.97 3.18
N PRO A 21 7.00 -9.32 3.35
CA PRO A 21 7.18 -10.25 2.24
C PRO A 21 5.99 -10.26 1.27
N VAL A 22 4.92 -9.51 1.56
CA VAL A 22 3.70 -9.47 0.75
C VAL A 22 3.97 -8.71 -0.54
N LYS A 23 3.83 -9.42 -1.67
CA LYS A 23 3.89 -8.83 -3.01
C LYS A 23 2.49 -8.84 -3.62
N ILE A 24 2.12 -7.72 -4.21
CA ILE A 24 0.86 -7.62 -4.95
C ILE A 24 1.12 -8.09 -6.38
N HIS A 25 0.22 -8.93 -6.90
CA HIS A 25 0.33 -9.37 -8.28
C HIS A 25 0.14 -8.17 -9.24
N PRO A 26 0.99 -7.98 -10.27
CA PRO A 26 0.97 -6.77 -11.11
C PRO A 26 -0.36 -6.49 -11.84
N GLN A 27 -1.16 -7.53 -12.05
CA GLN A 27 -2.47 -7.45 -12.73
C GLN A 27 -3.64 -7.15 -11.79
N ILE A 28 -3.40 -7.05 -10.49
CA ILE A 28 -4.44 -6.75 -9.51
C ILE A 28 -4.52 -5.24 -9.31
N LYS A 29 -5.74 -4.72 -9.42
CA LYS A 29 -6.05 -3.35 -9.08
C LYS A 29 -5.97 -3.14 -7.57
N VAL A 30 -5.19 -2.15 -7.15
CA VAL A 30 -4.94 -1.87 -5.72
C VAL A 30 -5.72 -0.64 -5.30
N LEU A 31 -6.55 -0.77 -4.27
CA LEU A 31 -7.29 0.35 -3.67
C LEU A 31 -6.62 0.71 -2.35
N THR A 32 -6.14 1.95 -2.23
CA THR A 32 -5.49 2.45 -1.01
C THR A 32 -5.93 3.86 -0.69
N ASP A 33 -5.76 4.31 0.55
CA ASP A 33 -5.89 5.71 0.93
C ASP A 33 -4.68 6.57 0.52
N SER A 34 -4.67 7.85 0.94
CA SER A 34 -3.63 8.83 0.62
C SER A 34 -2.28 8.60 1.34
N GLY A 35 -2.21 7.79 2.39
CA GLY A 35 -0.96 7.40 3.06
C GLY A 35 -0.06 6.53 2.17
N TYR A 36 -0.61 5.97 1.09
CA TYR A 36 0.08 5.07 0.16
C TYR A 36 0.41 5.73 -1.19
N GLN A 37 0.55 7.05 -1.26
CA GLN A 37 0.89 7.77 -2.49
C GLN A 37 2.13 7.23 -3.23
N GLY A 38 3.13 6.74 -2.49
CA GLY A 38 4.31 6.11 -3.07
C GLY A 38 4.05 4.78 -3.78
N LEU A 39 2.93 4.11 -3.50
CA LEU A 39 2.60 2.78 -4.03
C LEU A 39 2.32 2.81 -5.53
N LYS A 40 1.80 3.92 -6.05
CA LYS A 40 1.57 4.11 -7.49
C LYS A 40 2.84 3.98 -8.33
N LYS A 41 4.02 4.29 -7.75
CA LYS A 41 5.32 4.11 -8.42
C LYS A 41 5.75 2.64 -8.50
N LEU A 42 5.28 1.81 -7.57
CA LEU A 42 5.60 0.39 -7.49
C LEU A 42 4.60 -0.47 -8.27
N TYR A 43 3.32 -0.09 -8.22
CA TYR A 43 2.22 -0.82 -8.87
C TYR A 43 1.35 0.15 -9.66
N ILE A 44 1.42 0.08 -10.99
CA ILE A 44 0.75 1.03 -11.89
C ILE A 44 -0.78 1.01 -11.77
N GLN A 45 -1.34 -0.14 -11.37
CA GLN A 45 -2.77 -0.34 -11.17
C GLN A 45 -3.30 0.13 -9.81
N THR A 46 -2.51 0.93 -9.08
CA THR A 46 -2.96 1.54 -7.82
C THR A 46 -3.93 2.69 -8.10
N GLN A 47 -5.14 2.60 -7.55
CA GLN A 47 -6.13 3.66 -7.53
C GLN A 47 -6.23 4.23 -6.12
N MET A 48 -6.05 5.55 -6.03
CA MET A 48 -6.20 6.30 -4.78
C MET A 48 -7.43 7.21 -4.85
N PRO A 49 -8.14 7.41 -3.73
CA PRO A 49 -9.19 8.41 -3.66
C PRO A 49 -8.54 9.78 -3.87
N LYS A 50 -8.98 10.49 -4.89
CA LYS A 50 -8.71 11.93 -4.99
C LYS A 50 -9.61 12.59 -3.96
N LYS A 51 -9.02 13.43 -3.10
CA LYS A 51 -9.81 14.33 -2.26
C LYS A 51 -10.71 15.14 -3.20
N LYS A 52 -12.03 14.99 -3.07
CA LYS A 52 -12.96 15.92 -3.70
C LYS A 52 -12.72 17.26 -3.03
N VAL A 53 -12.18 18.21 -3.79
CA VAL A 53 -12.13 19.62 -3.40
C VAL A 53 -13.52 20.18 -3.59
#